data_AF-A0A960X8F0-F1
#
_entry.id   AF-A0A960X8F0-F1
#
_cell.length_a   1.000
_cell.length_b   1.000
_cell.length_c   1.000
_cell.angle_alpha   90.00
_cell.angle_beta   90.00
_cell.angle_gamma   90.00
#
_symmetry.space_group_name_H-M   'P 1'
#
loop_
_entity.id
_entity.type
_entity.pdbx_description
1 polymer ?
#
loop_
_entity_poly.entity_id
_entity_poly.type
_entity_poly.pdbx_seq_one_letter_code
_entity_poly.pdbx_strand_id
1 'polypeptide(L)'
;MSHLENVSVDDSESVDQTVTPEVEVTNSSEENSEINEGAEKSSIENQEEQQTVPSENVNIDDSGSVNQAATPEVKEGRANKGKQQSDPELEAFLVEMDKKSTPEEKLQNAIDYMQETLSQSGTPQFRHFWEVRKRCLDLFKENMPAPIRSVLWEKYSELSKEARRLKEILDEQSAFAVEQIDIAIKALEGEIVDFDNQLAKIGNVDFGFESKYLEKALGGYNTIQKQLCLLNAFASRVNTLRKELIKTEMRIRQKNKFFQRLSKAGDQVFPRRKDLIKEVSEKFEKDVTHFIKKYFSDNSVNEPLHFLREEIKSLQGIAK
;
A
#
# COMPACT_ATOMS: atom_id res chain seq x y z
N MET A 1 47.67 -42.79 -33.84
CA MET A 1 46.38 -43.10 -34.49
C MET A 1 45.56 -41.81 -34.43
N SER A 2 45.57 -40.95 -35.45
CA SER A 2 44.82 -41.06 -36.73
C SER A 2 43.31 -40.87 -36.51
N HIS A 3 42.60 -39.87 -37.06
CA HIS A 3 42.89 -38.96 -38.18
C HIS A 3 42.44 -37.50 -37.96
N LEU A 4 43.05 -36.60 -38.72
CA LEU A 4 42.54 -35.26 -39.09
C LEU A 4 41.73 -35.36 -40.40
N GLU A 5 40.72 -34.50 -40.57
CA GLU A 5 40.30 -33.76 -41.79
C GLU A 5 38.90 -33.13 -41.48
N ASN A 6 38.58 -31.84 -41.56
CA ASN A 6 38.99 -30.64 -42.34
C ASN A 6 38.16 -30.42 -43.64
N VAL A 7 38.10 -29.15 -44.13
CA VAL A 7 37.32 -28.61 -45.27
C VAL A 7 35.86 -28.22 -44.89
N SER A 8 35.43 -26.94 -44.82
CA SER A 8 35.43 -25.76 -45.75
C SER A 8 34.28 -25.77 -46.77
N VAL A 9 33.33 -24.80 -46.67
CA VAL A 9 33.23 -23.54 -47.46
C VAL A 9 32.47 -23.76 -48.78
N ASP A 10 31.34 -23.06 -49.00
CA ASP A 10 31.33 -21.91 -49.93
C ASP A 10 30.07 -21.04 -49.87
N ASP A 11 30.22 -19.79 -50.30
CA ASP A 11 29.18 -18.78 -50.50
C ASP A 11 28.39 -19.01 -51.81
N SER A 12 27.21 -18.40 -51.94
CA SER A 12 26.60 -18.12 -53.25
C SER A 12 25.63 -16.93 -53.17
N GLU A 13 25.92 -15.89 -53.96
CA GLU A 13 25.17 -14.63 -54.05
C GLU A 13 23.87 -14.73 -54.88
N SER A 14 23.24 -13.56 -55.09
CA SER A 14 22.40 -13.14 -56.23
C SER A 14 20.87 -13.13 -56.02
N VAL A 15 20.08 -12.19 -56.60
CA VAL A 15 20.22 -10.73 -56.92
C VAL A 15 18.83 -10.21 -57.40
N ASP A 16 18.67 -8.89 -57.52
CA ASP A 16 17.57 -8.16 -58.22
C ASP A 16 16.18 -8.03 -57.51
N GLN A 17 15.66 -6.81 -57.31
CA GLN A 17 15.03 -5.85 -58.26
C GLN A 17 13.63 -6.34 -58.73
N THR A 18 12.55 -5.55 -58.84
CA THR A 18 12.41 -4.08 -59.01
C THR A 18 10.95 -3.60 -58.80
N VAL A 19 10.75 -2.27 -58.77
CA VAL A 19 9.60 -1.50 -59.32
C VAL A 19 8.27 -1.38 -58.54
N THR A 20 7.87 -0.11 -58.33
CA THR A 20 6.56 0.45 -57.94
C THR A 20 5.65 0.68 -59.15
N PRO A 21 4.32 0.86 -58.98
CA PRO A 21 3.74 2.22 -59.03
C PRO A 21 2.73 2.45 -57.88
N GLU A 22 2.56 3.64 -57.29
CA GLU A 22 2.23 4.97 -57.84
C GLU A 22 0.74 5.13 -58.20
N VAL A 23 -0.02 5.80 -57.31
CA VAL A 23 -1.20 6.61 -57.64
C VAL A 23 -1.21 7.84 -56.72
N GLU A 24 -0.84 8.99 -57.27
CA GLU A 24 -1.11 10.32 -56.70
C GLU A 24 -2.54 10.80 -57.01
N VAL A 25 -2.86 12.01 -56.49
CA VAL A 25 -3.89 13.02 -56.86
C VAL A 25 -4.63 13.44 -55.57
N THR A 26 -4.20 14.48 -54.84
CA THR A 26 -4.38 15.95 -55.10
C THR A 26 -5.87 16.34 -55.25
N ASN A 27 -6.42 17.49 -54.83
CA ASN A 27 -5.99 18.68 -54.08
C ASN A 27 -7.26 19.28 -53.37
N SER A 28 -7.34 20.44 -52.68
CA SER A 28 -6.49 21.62 -52.51
C SER A 28 -6.88 22.41 -51.23
N SER A 29 -6.14 23.50 -50.95
CA SER A 29 -6.56 24.90 -50.61
C SER A 29 -7.99 25.22 -50.07
N GLU A 30 -8.22 26.26 -49.25
CA GLU A 30 -7.46 27.50 -49.03
C GLU A 30 -7.80 28.22 -47.70
N GLU A 31 -7.05 29.28 -47.41
CA GLU A 31 -7.04 30.13 -46.19
C GLU A 31 -8.38 30.81 -45.83
N ASN A 32 -8.67 30.99 -44.52
CA ASN A 32 -8.32 32.26 -43.85
C ASN A 32 -8.53 32.29 -42.32
N SER A 33 -7.94 33.32 -41.71
CA SER A 33 -7.87 33.63 -40.28
C SER A 33 -9.19 34.06 -39.63
N GLU A 34 -9.29 33.87 -38.30
CA GLU A 34 -9.47 35.02 -37.39
C GLU A 34 -9.17 34.68 -35.91
N ILE A 35 -8.94 35.75 -35.14
CA ILE A 35 -8.48 35.73 -33.74
C ILE A 35 -9.68 35.75 -32.79
N ASN A 36 -9.66 34.98 -31.70
CA ASN A 36 -10.24 35.48 -30.45
C ASN A 36 -9.70 34.80 -29.18
N GLU A 37 -9.40 35.63 -28.17
CA GLU A 37 -9.18 35.22 -26.79
C GLU A 37 -10.53 35.02 -26.09
N GLY A 38 -10.65 34.05 -25.17
CA GLY A 38 -11.93 33.79 -24.50
C GLY A 38 -11.83 32.78 -23.36
N ALA A 39 -11.67 33.32 -22.15
CA ALA A 39 -11.45 32.61 -20.89
C ALA A 39 -12.56 31.64 -20.42
N GLU A 40 -12.22 30.88 -19.36
CA GLU A 40 -13.10 30.12 -18.45
C GLU A 40 -13.62 28.74 -18.96
N LYS A 41 -13.74 27.67 -18.15
CA LYS A 41 -13.46 27.45 -16.71
C LYS A 41 -13.25 25.94 -16.48
N SER A 42 -12.17 25.52 -15.82
CA SER A 42 -11.99 24.12 -15.39
C SER A 42 -12.38 23.94 -13.92
N SER A 43 -13.55 23.36 -13.67
CA SER A 43 -13.98 22.98 -12.32
C SER A 43 -13.57 21.54 -12.01
N ILE A 44 -12.46 21.37 -11.27
CA ILE A 44 -12.14 20.11 -10.59
C ILE A 44 -12.14 20.39 -9.09
N GLU A 45 -13.05 19.72 -8.39
CA GLU A 45 -13.34 19.92 -6.97
C GLU A 45 -12.43 19.00 -6.13
N ASN A 46 -11.42 19.59 -5.48
CA ASN A 46 -10.59 18.88 -4.51
C ASN A 46 -11.05 19.21 -3.09
N GLN A 47 -11.58 18.20 -2.39
CA GLN A 47 -11.75 18.21 -0.93
C GLN A 47 -10.73 17.24 -0.33
N GLU A 48 -9.68 17.77 0.28
CA GLU A 48 -8.81 17.03 1.18
C GLU A 48 -9.16 17.42 2.62
N GLU A 49 -9.91 16.55 3.30
CA GLU A 49 -10.09 16.65 4.75
C GLU A 49 -8.80 16.24 5.45
N GLN A 50 -8.03 17.21 5.94
CA GLN A 50 -6.95 16.92 6.88
C GLN A 50 -7.56 16.72 8.28
N GLN A 51 -7.54 15.48 8.76
CA GLN A 51 -7.78 15.19 10.18
C GLN A 51 -6.51 14.54 10.74
N THR A 52 -5.93 15.19 11.75
CA THR A 52 -4.73 14.73 12.45
C THR A 52 -5.04 13.44 13.20
N VAL A 53 -4.35 12.36 12.87
CA VAL A 53 -4.39 11.12 13.65
C VAL A 53 -3.52 11.31 14.89
N PRO A 54 -4.02 11.09 16.12
CA PRO A 54 -3.16 11.15 17.30
C PRO A 54 -2.15 10.01 17.30
N SER A 55 -0.88 10.34 17.56
CA SER A 55 0.19 9.37 17.74
C SER A 55 0.03 8.63 19.09
N GLU A 56 -0.71 7.53 19.10
CA GLU A 56 -0.69 6.61 20.24
C GLU A 56 0.47 5.62 20.10
N ASN A 57 1.43 5.71 21.04
CA ASN A 57 2.38 4.66 21.32
C ASN A 57 1.62 3.44 21.86
N VAL A 58 1.48 2.38 21.05
CA VAL A 58 0.96 1.09 21.50
C VAL A 58 2.12 0.10 21.60
N ASN A 59 2.64 -0.07 22.82
CA ASN A 59 3.32 -1.30 23.20
C ASN A 59 2.32 -2.45 23.07
N ILE A 60 2.69 -3.49 22.32
CA ILE A 60 1.90 -4.72 22.23
C ILE A 60 2.43 -5.66 23.31
N ASP A 61 1.80 -5.63 24.48
CA ASP A 61 1.86 -6.73 25.44
C ASP A 61 0.60 -7.61 25.32
N ASP A 62 0.83 -8.91 25.42
CA ASP A 62 -0.18 -9.96 25.21
C ASP A 62 -0.91 -10.32 26.50
N SER A 63 -2.18 -9.92 26.62
CA SER A 63 -3.21 -10.63 27.40
C SER A 63 -4.57 -9.97 27.19
N GLY A 64 -5.63 -10.78 27.07
CA GLY A 64 -6.92 -10.31 26.56
C GLY A 64 -7.98 -10.02 27.61
N SER A 65 -9.01 -9.24 27.23
CA SER A 65 -10.38 -9.46 27.70
C SER A 65 -11.44 -8.85 26.78
N VAL A 66 -12.64 -9.39 26.90
CA VAL A 66 -13.83 -9.37 26.05
C VAL A 66 -14.75 -8.16 26.31
N ASN A 67 -15.62 -7.83 25.34
CA ASN A 67 -16.80 -6.92 25.38
C ASN A 67 -16.53 -5.40 25.35
N GLN A 68 -17.44 -4.52 24.87
CA GLN A 68 -18.84 -4.70 24.41
C GLN A 68 -19.23 -3.67 23.31
N ALA A 69 -20.40 -3.83 22.70
CA ALA A 69 -20.91 -2.97 21.62
C ALA A 69 -21.52 -1.64 22.11
N ALA A 70 -21.41 -0.58 21.31
CA ALA A 70 -22.21 0.64 21.43
C ALA A 70 -22.49 1.28 20.06
N THR A 71 -23.76 1.42 19.70
CA THR A 71 -24.26 2.25 18.61
C THR A 71 -24.36 3.72 19.03
N PRO A 72 -24.03 4.69 18.15
CA PRO A 72 -24.51 6.07 18.29
C PRO A 72 -25.65 6.39 17.31
N GLU A 73 -26.64 7.15 17.79
CA GLU A 73 -27.78 7.65 17.03
C GLU A 73 -27.39 8.76 16.05
N VAL A 74 -28.16 8.90 14.97
CA VAL A 74 -28.06 10.02 14.03
C VAL A 74 -28.80 11.24 14.58
N LYS A 75 -28.13 12.40 14.65
CA LYS A 75 -28.80 13.71 14.69
C LYS A 75 -28.18 14.68 13.69
N GLU A 76 -29.04 15.33 12.93
CA GLU A 76 -28.69 16.30 11.90
C GLU A 76 -28.20 17.62 12.52
N GLY A 77 -27.22 18.25 11.87
CA GLY A 77 -26.65 19.54 12.27
C GLY A 77 -25.97 20.21 11.09
N ARG A 78 -26.76 20.83 10.20
CA ARG A 78 -26.26 21.50 9.00
C ARG A 78 -25.58 22.84 9.34
N ALA A 79 -24.64 23.22 8.48
CA ALA A 79 -23.98 24.53 8.39
C ALA A 79 -22.95 24.89 9.48
N ASN A 80 -21.68 24.66 9.17
CA ASN A 80 -20.70 25.73 9.35
C ASN A 80 -19.80 25.81 8.10
N LYS A 81 -19.63 27.02 7.54
CA LYS A 81 -18.76 27.23 6.38
C LYS A 81 -17.32 27.14 6.86
N GLY A 82 -16.52 26.27 6.24
CA GLY A 82 -15.10 26.16 6.56
C GLY A 82 -14.41 27.51 6.36
N LYS A 83 -14.00 28.14 7.47
CA LYS A 83 -12.91 29.12 7.40
C LYS A 83 -11.68 28.35 6.91
N GLN A 84 -11.08 28.81 5.82
CA GLN A 84 -9.73 28.37 5.48
C GLN A 84 -8.85 28.65 6.70
N GLN A 85 -8.30 27.60 7.31
CA GLN A 85 -7.17 27.77 8.22
C GLN A 85 -6.04 28.33 7.37
N SER A 86 -5.63 29.55 7.70
CA SER A 86 -4.45 30.14 7.13
C SER A 86 -3.22 29.38 7.63
N ASP A 87 -2.28 29.15 6.74
CA ASP A 87 -1.03 28.50 7.09
C ASP A 87 -0.07 29.59 7.59
N PRO A 88 0.37 29.55 8.87
CA PRO A 88 1.13 30.64 9.46
C PRO A 88 2.51 30.81 8.81
N GLU A 89 3.09 29.77 8.20
CA GLU A 89 4.36 29.85 7.49
C GLU A 89 4.19 30.63 6.17
N LEU A 90 3.14 30.31 5.42
CA LEU A 90 2.78 31.01 4.18
C LEU A 90 2.33 32.46 4.45
N GLU A 91 1.56 32.71 5.51
CA GLU A 91 1.21 34.08 5.91
C GLU A 91 2.45 34.90 6.31
N ALA A 92 3.38 34.32 7.06
CA ALA A 92 4.63 34.98 7.40
C ALA A 92 5.47 35.32 6.16
N PHE A 93 5.61 34.38 5.21
CA PHE A 93 6.29 34.61 3.94
C PHE A 93 5.64 35.75 3.13
N LEU A 94 4.31 35.74 2.98
CA LEU A 94 3.59 36.77 2.23
C LEU A 94 3.77 38.16 2.87
N VAL A 95 3.72 38.25 4.20
CA VAL A 95 3.99 39.49 4.95
C VAL A 95 5.45 39.93 4.84
N GLU A 96 6.41 39.02 4.69
CA GLU A 96 7.82 39.37 4.43
C GLU A 96 8.04 39.85 2.99
N MET A 97 7.45 39.16 2.01
CA MET A 97 7.47 39.57 0.61
C MET A 97 6.92 40.99 0.43
N ASP A 98 5.82 41.32 1.10
CA ASP A 98 5.20 42.65 0.96
C ASP A 98 6.06 43.81 1.50
N LYS A 99 7.03 43.54 2.39
CA LYS A 99 7.99 44.53 2.91
C LYS A 99 9.11 44.91 1.93
N LYS A 100 9.31 44.14 0.85
CA LYS A 100 10.36 44.44 -0.14
C LYS A 100 10.00 45.69 -0.96
N SER A 101 11.00 46.48 -1.33
CA SER A 101 10.79 47.84 -1.85
C SER A 101 10.42 47.90 -3.33
N THR A 102 10.87 46.93 -4.12
CA THR A 102 10.73 46.93 -5.59
C THR A 102 9.90 45.72 -6.07
N PRO A 103 9.09 45.87 -7.14
CA PRO A 103 8.31 44.75 -7.69
C PRO A 103 9.22 43.61 -8.20
N GLU A 104 10.42 43.93 -8.68
CA GLU A 104 11.43 42.96 -9.10
C GLU A 104 11.92 42.09 -7.94
N GLU A 105 12.25 42.71 -6.79
CA GLU A 105 12.67 41.97 -5.57
C GLU A 105 11.54 41.12 -5.00
N LYS A 106 10.29 41.61 -5.03
CA LYS A 106 9.11 40.83 -4.63
C LYS A 106 8.93 39.60 -5.50
N LEU A 107 8.98 39.78 -6.81
CA LEU A 107 8.76 38.73 -7.79
C LEU A 107 9.90 37.69 -7.81
N GLN A 108 11.16 38.13 -7.70
CA GLN A 108 12.30 37.22 -7.58
C GLN A 108 12.19 36.38 -6.29
N ASN A 109 11.86 37.00 -5.15
CA ASN A 109 11.60 36.26 -3.89
C ASN A 109 10.48 35.22 -4.00
N ALA A 110 9.38 35.60 -4.67
CA ALA A 110 8.25 34.72 -4.88
C ALA A 110 8.58 33.53 -5.79
N ILE A 111 9.42 33.75 -6.82
CA ILE A 111 9.94 32.71 -7.70
C ILE A 111 10.91 31.77 -6.97
N ASP A 112 11.80 32.31 -6.13
CA ASP A 112 12.75 31.49 -5.34
C ASP A 112 12.00 30.62 -4.33
N TYR A 113 11.00 31.16 -3.62
CA TYR A 113 10.14 30.38 -2.73
C TYR A 113 9.26 29.36 -3.47
N MET A 114 8.77 29.68 -4.67
CA MET A 114 8.13 28.70 -5.56
C MET A 114 9.10 27.57 -5.94
N GLN A 115 10.39 27.84 -6.13
CA GLN A 115 11.40 26.82 -6.39
C GLN A 115 11.69 25.98 -5.13
N GLU A 116 11.82 26.60 -3.96
CA GLU A 116 12.03 25.91 -2.68
C GLU A 116 10.87 24.96 -2.36
N THR A 117 9.62 25.39 -2.50
CA THR A 117 8.41 24.55 -2.24
C THR A 117 8.30 23.31 -3.14
N LEU A 118 8.92 23.32 -4.33
CA LEU A 118 9.05 22.15 -5.22
C LEU A 118 10.29 21.28 -4.94
N SER A 119 11.33 21.85 -4.33
CA SER A 119 12.64 21.20 -4.12
C SER A 119 12.74 20.44 -2.79
N GLN A 120 11.67 20.41 -2.00
CA GLN A 120 11.66 19.72 -0.70
C GLN A 120 11.75 18.20 -0.85
N SER A 121 12.44 17.55 0.09
CA SER A 121 12.51 16.10 0.17
C SER A 121 11.19 15.50 0.70
N GLY A 122 10.40 14.92 -0.20
CA GLY A 122 9.09 14.33 0.12
C GLY A 122 8.02 14.84 -0.82
N THR A 123 6.78 14.92 -0.34
CA THR A 123 5.65 15.45 -1.10
C THR A 123 5.70 17.00 -1.12
N PRO A 124 5.81 17.66 -2.29
CA PRO A 124 5.97 19.11 -2.39
C PRO A 124 4.80 19.89 -1.78
N GLN A 125 5.10 21.10 -1.27
CA GLN A 125 4.10 22.01 -0.69
C GLN A 125 3.29 22.73 -1.79
N PHE A 126 2.54 21.96 -2.58
CA PHE A 126 1.76 22.48 -3.71
C PHE A 126 0.81 23.61 -3.32
N ARG A 127 0.19 23.58 -2.13
CA ARG A 127 -0.68 24.67 -1.67
C ARG A 127 0.07 26.00 -1.64
N HIS A 128 1.25 26.04 -1.02
CA HIS A 128 2.08 27.24 -0.92
C HIS A 128 2.55 27.68 -2.31
N PHE A 129 2.97 26.74 -3.16
CA PHE A 129 3.30 26.99 -4.56
C PHE A 129 2.14 27.67 -5.32
N TRP A 130 0.91 27.15 -5.24
CA TRP A 130 -0.25 27.69 -5.96
C TRP A 130 -0.68 29.07 -5.45
N GLU A 131 -0.61 29.29 -4.13
CA GLU A 131 -0.93 30.58 -3.52
C GLU A 131 0.11 31.67 -3.87
N VAL A 132 1.41 31.35 -3.85
CA VAL A 132 2.48 32.27 -4.28
C VAL A 132 2.48 32.47 -5.80
N ARG A 133 2.25 31.40 -6.60
CA ARG A 133 2.08 31.49 -8.06
C ARG A 133 0.99 32.50 -8.45
N LYS A 134 -0.09 32.59 -7.66
CA LYS A 134 -1.16 33.58 -7.86
C LYS A 134 -0.67 35.01 -7.60
N ARG A 135 0.14 35.24 -6.55
CA ARG A 135 0.72 36.55 -6.25
C ARG A 135 1.71 37.02 -7.31
N CYS A 136 2.53 36.12 -7.85
CA CYS A 136 3.43 36.44 -8.97
C CYS A 136 2.68 37.04 -10.17
N LEU A 137 1.49 36.53 -10.51
CA LEU A 137 0.67 37.04 -11.62
C LEU A 137 0.18 38.47 -11.41
N ASP A 138 0.02 38.91 -10.16
CA ASP A 138 -0.31 40.30 -9.86
C ASP A 138 0.94 41.19 -9.95
N LEU A 139 2.07 40.74 -9.42
CA LEU A 139 3.37 41.44 -9.52
C LEU A 139 3.84 41.64 -10.97
N PHE A 140 3.61 40.69 -11.88
CA PHE A 140 3.96 40.83 -13.30
C PHE A 140 3.26 42.01 -14.01
N LYS A 141 2.13 42.49 -13.47
CA LYS A 141 1.37 43.64 -13.99
C LYS A 141 1.96 44.98 -13.55
N GLU A 142 2.84 44.99 -12.55
CA GLU A 142 3.49 46.21 -12.07
C GLU A 142 4.57 46.70 -13.04
N ASN A 143 4.99 47.96 -12.86
CA ASN A 143 5.95 48.59 -13.76
C ASN A 143 7.37 48.11 -13.45
N MET A 144 7.91 47.24 -14.32
CA MET A 144 9.25 46.67 -14.22
C MET A 144 9.96 46.64 -15.60
N PRO A 145 11.30 46.69 -15.66
CA PRO A 145 12.07 46.62 -16.91
C PRO A 145 11.77 45.36 -17.72
N ALA A 146 11.51 45.53 -19.02
CA ALA A 146 11.16 44.44 -19.93
C ALA A 146 12.19 43.27 -19.96
N PRO A 147 13.51 43.49 -19.91
CA PRO A 147 14.48 42.38 -19.88
C PRO A 147 14.35 41.52 -18.62
N ILE A 148 14.19 42.15 -17.45
CA ILE A 148 14.02 41.45 -16.17
C ILE A 148 12.68 40.72 -16.16
N ARG A 149 11.61 41.36 -16.65
CA ARG A 149 10.28 40.73 -16.79
C ARG A 149 10.36 39.44 -17.62
N SER A 150 11.10 39.45 -18.73
CA SER A 150 11.26 38.25 -19.59
C SER A 150 11.93 37.09 -18.85
N VAL A 151 13.05 37.35 -18.14
CA VAL A 151 13.79 36.31 -17.40
C VAL A 151 12.97 35.74 -16.24
N LEU A 152 12.28 36.59 -15.48
CA LEU A 152 11.42 36.14 -14.38
C LEU A 152 10.18 35.39 -14.89
N TRP A 153 9.63 35.80 -16.04
CA TRP A 153 8.51 35.10 -16.68
C TRP A 153 8.90 33.70 -17.16
N GLU A 154 10.09 33.54 -17.73
CA GLU A 154 10.63 32.24 -18.14
C GLU A 154 10.77 31.30 -16.93
N LYS A 155 11.44 31.73 -15.85
CA LYS A 155 11.53 30.96 -14.60
C LYS A 155 10.15 30.59 -14.04
N TYR A 156 9.24 31.56 -13.96
CA TYR A 156 7.87 31.35 -13.50
C TYR A 156 7.11 30.31 -14.34
N SER A 157 7.29 30.35 -15.67
CA SER A 157 6.69 29.42 -16.63
C SER A 157 7.23 28.01 -16.43
N GLU A 158 8.56 27.83 -16.32
CA GLU A 158 9.16 26.51 -16.12
C GLU A 158 8.78 25.90 -14.77
N LEU A 159 8.87 26.65 -13.66
CA LEU A 159 8.37 26.19 -12.35
C LEU A 159 6.88 25.83 -12.42
N SER A 160 6.09 26.60 -13.16
CA SER A 160 4.67 26.35 -13.38
C SER A 160 4.37 25.12 -14.25
N LYS A 161 5.30 24.65 -15.09
CA LYS A 161 5.21 23.38 -15.82
C LYS A 161 5.65 22.24 -14.91
N GLU A 162 6.77 22.39 -14.22
CA GLU A 162 7.33 21.37 -13.33
C GLU A 162 6.36 21.04 -12.18
N ALA A 163 5.73 22.03 -11.56
CA ALA A 163 4.70 21.79 -10.54
C ALA A 163 3.48 21.00 -11.07
N ARG A 164 3.11 21.15 -12.35
CA ARG A 164 2.05 20.33 -12.97
C ARG A 164 2.54 18.90 -13.18
N ARG A 165 3.72 18.72 -13.78
CA ARG A 165 4.37 17.43 -13.99
C ARG A 165 4.54 16.65 -12.68
N LEU A 166 5.07 17.28 -11.63
CA LEU A 166 5.25 16.66 -10.31
C LEU A 166 3.91 16.25 -9.70
N LYS A 167 2.87 17.09 -9.84
CA LYS A 167 1.53 16.74 -9.36
C LYS A 167 0.94 15.56 -10.15
N GLU A 168 1.09 15.53 -11.46
CA GLU A 168 0.65 14.43 -12.33
C GLU A 168 1.34 13.11 -11.95
N ILE A 169 2.66 13.13 -11.73
CA ILE A 169 3.43 11.97 -11.24
C ILE A 169 2.91 11.48 -9.88
N LEU A 170 2.59 12.37 -8.94
CA LEU A 170 2.10 11.99 -7.61
C LEU A 170 0.65 11.49 -7.63
N ASP A 171 -0.22 12.09 -8.45
CA ASP A 171 -1.57 11.59 -8.69
C ASP A 171 -1.54 10.18 -9.33
N GLU A 172 -0.62 9.94 -10.28
CA GLU A 172 -0.39 8.62 -10.90
C GLU A 172 0.18 7.60 -9.91
N GLN A 173 1.20 7.96 -9.12
CA GLN A 173 1.76 7.09 -8.06
C GLN A 173 0.69 6.72 -7.02
N SER A 174 -0.16 7.67 -6.63
CA SER A 174 -1.27 7.42 -5.71
C SER A 174 -2.32 6.48 -6.32
N ALA A 175 -2.67 6.66 -7.58
CA ALA A 175 -3.59 5.77 -8.31
C ALA A 175 -3.02 4.35 -8.43
N PHE A 176 -1.76 4.21 -8.84
CA PHE A 176 -1.06 2.93 -8.92
C PHE A 176 -1.00 2.22 -7.56
N ALA A 177 -0.66 2.94 -6.48
CA ALA A 177 -0.61 2.37 -5.14
C ALA A 177 -1.99 1.88 -4.65
N VAL A 178 -3.06 2.60 -5.00
CA VAL A 178 -4.45 2.19 -4.75
C VAL A 178 -4.79 0.89 -5.50
N GLU A 179 -4.35 0.73 -6.74
CA GLU A 179 -4.55 -0.51 -7.52
C GLU A 179 -3.78 -1.70 -6.93
N GLN A 180 -2.50 -1.52 -6.58
CA GLN A 180 -1.69 -2.60 -5.99
C GLN A 180 -2.29 -3.10 -4.66
N ILE A 181 -2.73 -2.18 -3.79
CA ILE A 181 -3.40 -2.54 -2.54
C ILE A 181 -4.75 -3.21 -2.81
N ASP A 182 -5.53 -2.77 -3.79
CA ASP A 182 -6.80 -3.39 -4.15
C ASP A 182 -6.62 -4.83 -4.65
N ILE A 183 -5.62 -5.08 -5.51
CA ILE A 183 -5.24 -6.41 -6.01
C ILE A 183 -4.80 -7.30 -4.85
N ALA A 184 -3.92 -6.81 -3.97
CA ALA A 184 -3.41 -7.58 -2.84
C ALA A 184 -4.52 -7.97 -1.84
N ILE A 185 -5.47 -7.07 -1.56
CA ILE A 185 -6.63 -7.36 -0.72
C ILE A 185 -7.60 -8.32 -1.42
N LYS A 186 -7.87 -8.15 -2.73
CA LYS A 186 -8.71 -9.10 -3.51
C LYS A 186 -8.13 -10.51 -3.51
N ALA A 187 -6.81 -10.66 -3.67
CA ALA A 187 -6.14 -11.95 -3.61
C ALA A 187 -6.32 -12.62 -2.23
N LEU A 188 -6.10 -11.89 -1.15
CA LEU A 188 -6.31 -12.37 0.22
C LEU A 188 -7.79 -12.71 0.51
N GLU A 189 -8.73 -11.87 0.09
CA GLU A 189 -10.18 -12.15 0.21
C GLU A 189 -10.55 -13.43 -0.57
N GLY A 190 -10.00 -13.62 -1.77
CA GLY A 190 -10.19 -14.83 -2.57
C GLY A 190 -9.60 -16.08 -1.91
N GLU A 191 -8.38 -15.99 -1.36
CA GLU A 191 -7.74 -17.08 -0.62
C GLU A 191 -8.51 -17.48 0.65
N ILE A 192 -9.13 -16.52 1.35
CA ILE A 192 -9.99 -16.76 2.52
C ILE A 192 -11.30 -17.45 2.12
N VAL A 193 -11.89 -17.09 0.97
CA VAL A 193 -13.09 -17.77 0.44
C VAL A 193 -12.76 -19.18 -0.07
N ASP A 194 -11.58 -19.37 -0.67
CA ASP A 194 -11.08 -20.65 -1.19
C ASP A 194 -10.48 -21.57 -0.09
N PHE A 195 -10.77 -21.30 1.19
CA PHE A 195 -10.10 -21.90 2.36
C PHE A 195 -9.93 -23.42 2.27
N ASP A 196 -11.01 -24.15 1.99
CA ASP A 196 -10.99 -25.62 2.01
C ASP A 196 -10.19 -26.21 0.84
N ASN A 197 -10.19 -25.55 -0.32
CA ASN A 197 -9.37 -25.94 -1.47
C ASN A 197 -7.89 -25.63 -1.24
N GLN A 198 -7.57 -24.55 -0.53
CA GLN A 198 -6.20 -24.27 -0.07
C GLN A 198 -5.75 -25.31 0.97
N LEU A 199 -6.61 -25.65 1.93
CA LEU A 199 -6.35 -26.68 2.94
C LEU A 199 -6.07 -28.05 2.32
N ALA A 200 -6.79 -28.42 1.25
CA ALA A 200 -6.58 -29.67 0.52
C ALA A 200 -5.21 -29.75 -0.19
N LYS A 201 -4.60 -28.61 -0.54
CA LYS A 201 -3.25 -28.55 -1.14
C LYS A 201 -2.14 -28.68 -0.10
N ILE A 202 -2.43 -28.47 1.19
CA ILE A 202 -1.43 -28.53 2.26
C ILE A 202 -1.14 -30.00 2.61
N GLY A 203 0.13 -30.39 2.46
CA GLY A 203 0.63 -31.71 2.86
C GLY A 203 0.43 -32.00 4.36
N ASN A 204 0.57 -33.26 4.76
CA ASN A 204 0.48 -33.61 6.18
C ASN A 204 1.62 -32.96 6.97
N VAL A 205 1.30 -32.38 8.13
CA VAL A 205 2.29 -31.88 9.06
C VAL A 205 3.12 -33.06 9.59
N ASP A 206 4.44 -32.97 9.45
CA ASP A 206 5.36 -33.84 10.17
C ASP A 206 5.56 -33.29 11.59
N PHE A 207 5.31 -34.12 12.59
CA PHE A 207 5.50 -33.77 13.99
C PHE A 207 6.90 -34.14 14.51
N GLY A 208 7.73 -34.85 13.72
CA GLY A 208 9.11 -35.22 14.08
C GLY A 208 9.26 -36.23 15.24
N PHE A 209 8.15 -36.68 15.84
CA PHE A 209 8.13 -37.60 16.97
C PHE A 209 7.00 -38.63 16.81
N GLU A 210 7.33 -39.90 17.02
CA GLU A 210 6.37 -40.99 17.07
C GLU A 210 5.93 -41.24 18.52
N SER A 211 4.62 -41.19 18.78
CA SER A 211 4.01 -41.59 20.05
C SER A 211 2.99 -42.68 19.77
N LYS A 212 3.19 -43.88 20.35
CA LYS A 212 2.21 -44.97 20.27
C LYS A 212 0.95 -44.64 21.06
N TYR A 213 1.06 -43.75 22.04
CA TYR A 213 -0.09 -43.26 22.78
C TYR A 213 -0.97 -42.32 21.94
N LEU A 214 -0.39 -41.38 21.19
CA LEU A 214 -1.14 -40.43 20.35
C LEU A 214 -1.44 -40.92 18.93
N GLU A 215 -0.99 -42.12 18.51
CA GLU A 215 -1.15 -42.66 17.16
C GLU A 215 -2.56 -42.44 16.57
N LYS A 216 -3.61 -42.69 17.37
CA LYS A 216 -5.03 -42.50 16.95
C LYS A 216 -5.51 -41.06 16.98
N ALA A 217 -4.89 -40.20 17.78
CA ALA A 217 -5.24 -38.78 17.93
C ALA A 217 -4.50 -37.88 16.93
N LEU A 218 -3.32 -38.28 16.46
CA LEU A 218 -2.43 -37.53 15.56
C LEU A 218 -3.12 -37.06 14.28
N GLY A 219 -4.01 -37.84 13.67
CA GLY A 219 -4.76 -37.40 12.48
C GLY A 219 -5.66 -36.18 12.75
N GLY A 220 -6.22 -36.08 13.96
CA GLY A 220 -6.98 -34.91 14.40
C GLY A 220 -6.08 -33.70 14.65
N TYR A 221 -4.92 -33.90 15.30
CA TYR A 221 -3.92 -32.83 15.47
C TYR A 221 -3.41 -32.31 14.12
N ASN A 222 -3.12 -33.20 13.18
CA ASN A 222 -2.69 -32.85 11.83
C ASN A 222 -3.72 -31.93 11.14
N THR A 223 -5.01 -32.30 11.22
CA THR A 223 -6.11 -31.53 10.62
C THR A 223 -6.23 -30.13 11.21
N ILE A 224 -6.17 -29.99 12.54
CA ILE A 224 -6.20 -28.68 13.20
C ILE A 224 -4.96 -27.86 12.85
N GLN A 225 -3.77 -28.48 12.86
CA GLN A 225 -2.51 -27.80 12.59
C GLN A 225 -2.43 -27.28 11.15
N LYS A 226 -2.92 -28.02 10.14
CA LYS A 226 -3.03 -27.49 8.76
C LYS A 226 -3.89 -26.22 8.70
N GLN A 227 -5.04 -26.22 9.38
CA GLN A 227 -5.93 -25.05 9.44
C GLN A 227 -5.25 -23.88 10.15
N LEU A 228 -4.56 -24.13 11.26
CA LEU A 228 -3.80 -23.11 11.99
C LEU A 228 -2.65 -22.52 11.18
N CYS A 229 -1.90 -23.34 10.43
CA CYS A 229 -0.86 -22.86 9.52
C CYS A 229 -1.42 -21.88 8.47
N LEU A 230 -2.54 -22.24 7.82
CA LEU A 230 -3.18 -21.39 6.81
C LEU A 230 -3.74 -20.09 7.42
N LEU A 231 -4.45 -20.18 8.55
CA LEU A 231 -4.98 -19.02 9.27
C LEU A 231 -3.87 -18.10 9.82
N ASN A 232 -2.71 -18.65 10.20
CA ASN A 232 -1.55 -17.85 10.58
C ASN A 232 -0.94 -17.08 9.40
N ALA A 233 -0.84 -17.71 8.23
CA ALA A 233 -0.41 -17.03 7.01
C ALA A 233 -1.36 -15.86 6.65
N PHE A 234 -2.67 -16.09 6.69
CA PHE A 234 -3.67 -15.04 6.45
C PHE A 234 -3.63 -13.94 7.52
N ALA A 235 -3.53 -14.28 8.81
CA ALA A 235 -3.42 -13.31 9.89
C ALA A 235 -2.17 -12.43 9.76
N SER A 236 -1.04 -13.01 9.34
CA SER A 236 0.19 -12.28 9.03
C SER A 236 -0.03 -11.32 7.86
N ARG A 237 -0.61 -11.81 6.76
CA ARG A 237 -0.88 -11.01 5.54
C ARG A 237 -1.85 -9.84 5.79
N VAL A 238 -2.93 -10.04 6.58
CA VAL A 238 -3.83 -8.95 7.04
C VAL A 238 -3.04 -7.87 7.78
N ASN A 239 -2.15 -8.27 8.70
CA ASN A 239 -1.40 -7.32 9.52
C ASN A 239 -0.29 -6.60 8.73
N THR A 240 0.34 -7.25 7.76
CA THR A 240 1.29 -6.63 6.83
C THR A 240 0.59 -5.60 5.94
N LEU A 241 -0.53 -5.96 5.29
CA LEU A 241 -1.30 -5.04 4.46
C LEU A 241 -1.84 -3.84 5.25
N ARG A 242 -2.25 -4.03 6.52
CA ARG A 242 -2.61 -2.92 7.43
C ARG A 242 -1.43 -1.97 7.65
N LYS A 243 -0.22 -2.50 7.90
CA LYS A 243 1.00 -1.69 8.12
C LYS A 243 1.45 -0.96 6.85
N GLU A 244 1.34 -1.58 5.69
CA GLU A 244 1.63 -0.96 4.39
C GLU A 244 0.63 0.16 4.10
N LEU A 245 -0.66 -0.08 4.24
CA LEU A 245 -1.73 0.89 4.03
C LEU A 245 -1.63 2.14 4.92
N ILE A 246 -1.10 2.00 6.15
CA ILE A 246 -0.78 3.16 7.01
C ILE A 246 0.29 4.03 6.32
N LYS A 247 1.38 3.42 5.85
CA LYS A 247 2.56 4.11 5.30
C LYS A 247 2.35 4.69 3.90
N THR A 248 1.57 4.04 3.04
CA THR A 248 1.33 4.48 1.66
C THR A 248 0.57 5.82 1.64
N GLU A 249 1.05 6.82 0.90
CA GLU A 249 0.30 8.06 0.68
C GLU A 249 -0.87 7.83 -0.29
N MET A 250 -2.09 8.04 0.19
CA MET A 250 -3.32 7.98 -0.61
C MET A 250 -4.46 8.70 0.13
N ARG A 251 -5.55 9.03 -0.58
CA ARG A 251 -6.68 9.75 0.00
C ARG A 251 -7.31 8.97 1.15
N ILE A 252 -7.61 9.64 2.27
CA ILE A 252 -8.14 9.01 3.50
C ILE A 252 -9.40 8.18 3.24
N ARG A 253 -10.29 8.62 2.34
CA ARG A 253 -11.48 7.86 1.93
C ARG A 253 -11.15 6.49 1.31
N GLN A 254 -10.06 6.38 0.57
CA GLN A 254 -9.57 5.10 0.02
C GLN A 254 -8.93 4.26 1.12
N LYS A 255 -8.09 4.85 2.00
CA LYS A 255 -7.56 4.13 3.19
C LYS A 255 -8.67 3.50 4.01
N ASN A 256 -9.70 4.26 4.35
CA ASN A 256 -10.83 3.80 5.16
C ASN A 256 -11.59 2.64 4.48
N LYS A 257 -11.79 2.68 3.16
CA LYS A 257 -12.38 1.56 2.39
C LYS A 257 -11.53 0.30 2.49
N PHE A 258 -10.20 0.42 2.39
CA PHE A 258 -9.29 -0.72 2.48
C PHE A 258 -9.17 -1.26 3.92
N PHE A 259 -9.13 -0.40 4.95
CA PHE A 259 -9.17 -0.83 6.35
C PHE A 259 -10.46 -1.58 6.69
N GLN A 260 -11.62 -1.12 6.21
CA GLN A 260 -12.90 -1.83 6.40
C GLN A 260 -12.88 -3.24 5.79
N ARG A 261 -12.26 -3.41 4.60
CA ARG A 261 -12.09 -4.73 3.97
C ARG A 261 -11.11 -5.61 4.74
N LEU A 262 -9.95 -5.09 5.12
CA LEU A 262 -8.97 -5.80 5.94
C LEU A 262 -9.53 -6.21 7.32
N SER A 263 -10.43 -5.42 7.90
CA SER A 263 -11.16 -5.82 9.10
C SER A 263 -12.14 -6.95 8.82
N LYS A 264 -12.99 -6.87 7.78
CA LYS A 264 -13.88 -7.98 7.39
C LYS A 264 -13.14 -9.29 7.08
N ALA A 265 -11.95 -9.21 6.49
CA ALA A 265 -11.07 -10.36 6.28
C ALA A 265 -10.52 -10.88 7.62
N GLY A 266 -10.06 -9.98 8.50
CA GLY A 266 -9.64 -10.30 9.86
C GLY A 266 -10.73 -10.96 10.71
N ASP A 267 -11.97 -10.50 10.63
CA ASP A 267 -13.11 -11.00 11.39
C ASP A 267 -13.45 -12.47 11.05
N GLN A 268 -13.05 -12.95 9.87
CA GLN A 268 -13.17 -14.35 9.47
C GLN A 268 -11.98 -15.20 9.95
N VAL A 269 -10.78 -14.61 10.04
CA VAL A 269 -9.52 -15.31 10.33
C VAL A 269 -9.20 -15.36 11.82
N PHE A 270 -9.26 -14.23 12.52
CA PHE A 270 -8.80 -14.12 13.92
C PHE A 270 -9.66 -14.94 14.91
N PRO A 271 -11.00 -14.95 14.85
CA PRO A 271 -11.82 -15.77 15.75
C PRO A 271 -11.59 -17.26 15.52
N ARG A 272 -11.72 -17.74 14.27
CA ARG A 272 -11.50 -19.15 13.91
C ARG A 272 -10.11 -19.65 14.32
N ARG A 273 -9.08 -18.81 14.17
CA ARG A 273 -7.72 -19.13 14.65
C ARG A 273 -7.68 -19.29 16.17
N LYS A 274 -8.28 -18.35 16.91
CA LYS A 274 -8.33 -18.39 18.39
C LYS A 274 -9.05 -19.64 18.89
N ASP A 275 -10.16 -20.00 18.25
CA ASP A 275 -10.96 -21.16 18.63
C ASP A 275 -10.21 -22.48 18.35
N LEU A 276 -9.52 -22.60 17.21
CA LEU A 276 -8.68 -23.77 16.91
C LEU A 276 -7.44 -23.88 17.82
N ILE A 277 -6.83 -22.76 18.23
CA ILE A 277 -5.76 -22.76 19.25
C ILE A 277 -6.31 -23.30 20.57
N LYS A 278 -7.50 -22.83 20.99
CA LYS A 278 -8.15 -23.31 22.21
C LYS A 278 -8.51 -24.80 22.11
N GLU A 279 -9.06 -25.24 20.98
CA GLU A 279 -9.40 -26.65 20.75
C GLU A 279 -8.17 -27.55 20.84
N VAL A 280 -7.07 -27.20 20.17
CA VAL A 280 -5.85 -28.03 20.18
C VAL A 280 -5.22 -28.10 21.57
N SER A 281 -5.19 -26.98 22.32
CA SER A 281 -4.71 -26.94 23.69
C SER A 281 -5.56 -27.79 24.63
N GLU A 282 -6.89 -27.61 24.63
CA GLU A 282 -7.79 -28.41 25.47
C GLU A 282 -7.73 -29.90 25.15
N LYS A 283 -7.60 -30.26 23.87
CA LYS A 283 -7.51 -31.66 23.44
C LYS A 283 -6.19 -32.28 23.93
N PHE A 284 -5.08 -31.57 23.77
CA PHE A 284 -3.77 -32.04 24.23
C PHE A 284 -3.70 -32.16 25.76
N GLU A 285 -4.28 -31.23 26.51
CA GLU A 285 -4.41 -31.33 27.96
C GLU A 285 -5.21 -32.57 28.39
N LYS A 286 -6.33 -32.88 27.70
CA LYS A 286 -7.14 -34.08 27.95
C LYS A 286 -6.36 -35.36 27.64
N ASP A 287 -5.64 -35.42 26.53
CA ASP A 287 -4.85 -36.59 26.12
C ASP A 287 -3.68 -36.83 27.09
N VAL A 288 -2.96 -35.79 27.52
CA VAL A 288 -1.90 -35.88 28.54
C VAL A 288 -2.46 -36.27 29.91
N THR A 289 -3.61 -35.71 30.31
CA THR A 289 -4.28 -36.09 31.57
C THR A 289 -4.72 -37.55 31.55
N HIS A 290 -5.19 -38.06 30.40
CA HIS A 290 -5.54 -39.47 30.23
C HIS A 290 -4.29 -40.37 30.22
N PHE A 291 -3.16 -39.90 29.68
CA PHE A 291 -1.87 -40.61 29.73
C PHE A 291 -1.41 -40.81 31.17
N ILE A 292 -1.41 -39.73 31.95
CA ILE A 292 -1.05 -39.76 33.38
C ILE A 292 -1.96 -40.74 34.12
N LYS A 293 -3.29 -40.66 33.92
CA LYS A 293 -4.23 -41.58 34.57
C LYS A 293 -4.01 -43.03 34.17
N LYS A 294 -3.74 -43.32 32.89
CA LYS A 294 -3.57 -44.69 32.39
C LYS A 294 -2.33 -45.39 32.95
N TYR A 295 -1.23 -44.66 33.11
CA TYR A 295 0.09 -45.25 33.44
C TYR A 295 0.59 -44.95 34.87
N PHE A 296 -0.06 -44.04 35.62
CA PHE A 296 0.39 -43.59 36.94
C PHE A 296 -0.71 -43.52 38.02
N SER A 297 -1.95 -43.98 37.77
CA SER A 297 -3.04 -43.88 38.78
C SER A 297 -2.98 -44.86 39.95
N ASP A 298 -2.28 -45.98 39.79
CA ASP A 298 -1.97 -46.92 40.88
C ASP A 298 -0.46 -46.89 41.16
N ASN A 299 -0.06 -47.21 42.40
CA ASN A 299 1.36 -47.21 42.82
C ASN A 299 2.23 -48.29 42.12
N SER A 300 1.67 -49.01 41.15
CA SER A 300 2.37 -49.88 40.20
C SER A 300 2.46 -49.19 38.84
N VAL A 301 3.68 -48.96 38.35
CA VAL A 301 3.90 -48.50 36.98
C VAL A 301 3.49 -49.62 36.02
N ASN A 302 2.42 -49.41 35.25
CA ASN A 302 1.79 -50.46 34.43
C ASN A 302 2.59 -50.88 33.18
N GLU A 303 3.70 -50.20 32.88
CA GLU A 303 4.55 -50.43 31.71
C GLU A 303 6.05 -50.23 32.04
N PRO A 304 6.99 -50.74 31.21
CA PRO A 304 8.41 -50.51 31.41
C PRO A 304 8.79 -49.02 31.43
N LEU A 305 9.62 -48.62 32.40
CA LEU A 305 10.06 -47.21 32.56
C LEU A 305 10.75 -46.62 31.31
N HIS A 306 11.41 -47.44 30.49
CA HIS A 306 12.01 -46.98 29.24
C HIS A 306 10.95 -46.56 28.21
N PHE A 307 9.84 -47.31 28.10
CA PHE A 307 8.74 -46.98 27.20
C PHE A 307 8.06 -45.67 27.62
N LEU A 308 7.73 -45.54 28.91
CA LEU A 308 7.12 -44.31 29.44
C LEU A 308 8.02 -43.09 29.27
N ARG A 309 9.35 -43.24 29.42
CA ARG A 309 10.31 -42.16 29.17
C ARG A 309 10.31 -41.69 27.72
N GLU A 310 10.30 -42.61 26.75
CA GLU A 310 10.26 -42.24 25.34
C GLU A 310 8.89 -41.66 24.94
N GLU A 311 7.76 -42.19 25.43
CA GLU A 311 6.45 -41.58 25.20
C GLU A 311 6.35 -40.17 25.82
N ILE A 312 6.89 -39.93 27.02
CA ILE A 312 6.93 -38.58 27.61
C ILE A 312 7.76 -37.62 26.75
N LYS A 313 8.92 -38.06 26.24
CA LYS A 313 9.71 -37.25 25.28
C LYS A 313 8.92 -36.97 24.00
N SER A 314 8.25 -37.97 23.44
CA SER A 314 7.47 -37.80 22.21
C SER A 314 6.29 -36.85 22.42
N LEU A 315 5.57 -36.94 23.55
CA LEU A 315 4.54 -35.98 23.94
C LEU A 315 5.12 -34.56 24.07
N GLN A 316 6.26 -34.39 24.76
CA GLN A 316 6.97 -33.11 24.88
C GLN A 316 7.54 -32.59 23.55
N GLY A 317 7.76 -33.47 22.58
CA GLY A 317 8.18 -33.15 21.23
C GLY A 317 7.03 -32.65 20.37
N ILE A 318 5.91 -33.38 20.35
CA ILE A 318 4.66 -33.05 19.64
C ILE A 318 4.03 -31.75 20.17
N ALA A 319 4.29 -31.39 21.43
CA ALA A 319 3.78 -30.18 22.07
C ALA A 319 4.52 -28.88 21.65
N LYS A 320 5.63 -28.97 20.92
CA LYS A 320 6.49 -27.83 20.54
C LYS A 320 6.28 -27.40 19.09
#